data_AF-A0A972P2B0-F1
#
_entry.id   AF-A0A972P2B0-F1
#
_cell.length_a   1.000
_cell.length_b   1.000
_cell.length_c   1.000
_cell.angle_alpha   90.00
_cell.angle_beta   90.00
_cell.angle_gamma   90.00
#
_symmetry.space_group_name_H-M   'P 1'
#
loop_
_entity.id
_entity.type
_entity.pdbx_description
1 polymer ?
#
loop_
_entity_poly.entity_id
_entity_poly.type
_entity_poly.pdbx_seq_one_letter_code
_entity_poly.pdbx_strand_id
1 'polypeptide(L)' 'MQDPRPLFDRTQRFVRITAQREDGYVEFDFSVGGPDLAVELIMNQTMFDRFC' A
#
# COMPACT_ATOMS: atom_id res chain seq x y z
N MET A 1 -25.97 -4.78 -18.99
CA MET A 1 -25.05 -5.78 -18.44
C MET A 1 -24.36 -5.11 -17.25
N GLN A 2 -24.87 -5.32 -16.03
CA GLN A 2 -24.26 -4.79 -14.82
C GLN A 2 -23.07 -5.68 -14.48
N ASP A 3 -21.87 -5.10 -14.42
CA ASP A 3 -20.67 -5.80 -13.98
C ASP A 3 -20.87 -6.20 -12.51
N PRO A 4 -20.78 -7.49 -12.14
CA PRO A 4 -21.04 -7.95 -10.78
C PRO A 4 -19.91 -7.61 -9.80
N ARG A 5 -18.83 -6.97 -10.26
CA ARG A 5 -17.71 -6.58 -9.40
C ARG A 5 -18.13 -5.43 -8.48
N PRO A 6 -17.92 -5.55 -7.15
CA PRO A 6 -18.21 -4.45 -6.23
C PRO A 6 -17.39 -3.22 -6.62
N LEU A 7 -18.02 -2.04 -6.56
CA LEU A 7 -17.39 -0.75 -6.86
C LEU A 7 -16.15 -0.45 -5.98
N PHE A 8 -16.03 -1.13 -4.84
CA PHE A 8 -14.93 -1.01 -3.90
C PHE A 8 -14.69 -2.35 -3.21
N ASP A 9 -13.53 -2.96 -3.47
CA ASP A 9 -13.13 -4.23 -2.86
C ASP A 9 -12.10 -3.99 -1.74
N ARG A 10 -12.54 -4.11 -0.49
CA ARG A 10 -11.69 -3.89 0.70
C ARG A 10 -10.57 -4.92 0.86
N THR A 11 -10.57 -6.00 0.08
CA THR A 11 -9.55 -7.05 0.13
C THR A 11 -8.37 -6.77 -0.80
N GLN A 12 -8.56 -5.89 -1.79
CA GLN A 12 -7.49 -5.42 -2.67
C GLN A 12 -6.63 -4.39 -1.95
N ARG A 13 -5.32 -4.64 -1.93
CA ARG A 13 -4.33 -3.83 -1.23
C ARG A 13 -3.21 -3.49 -2.21
N PHE A 14 -2.77 -2.24 -2.17
CA PHE A 14 -1.70 -1.72 -3.02
C PHE A 14 -0.62 -1.12 -2.15
N VAL A 15 0.63 -1.44 -2.48
CA VAL A 15 1.82 -0.87 -1.84
C VAL A 15 2.67 -0.26 -2.95
N ARG A 16 3.00 1.03 -2.83
CA ARG A 16 3.92 1.71 -3.74
C ARG A 16 5.09 2.24 -2.93
N ILE A 17 6.26 1.64 -3.12
CA ILE A 17 7.51 2.14 -2.51
C ILE A 17 7.86 3.48 -3.16
N THR A 18 8.05 4.50 -2.33
CA THR A 18 8.40 5.86 -2.76
C THR A 18 9.89 6.13 -2.59
N ALA A 19 10.50 5.60 -1.52
CA ALA A 19 11.94 5.66 -1.30
C ALA A 19 12.44 4.48 -0.47
N GLN A 20 13.67 4.07 -0.74
CA GLN A 20 14.47 3.23 0.16
C GLN A 20 15.60 4.11 0.70
N ARG A 21 15.65 4.27 2.02
CA ARG A 21 16.63 5.12 2.69
C ARG A 21 17.88 4.34 3.07
N GLU A 22 19.01 5.02 3.09
CA GLU A 22 20.29 4.45 3.49
C GLU A 22 20.34 4.07 4.99
N ASP A 23 19.47 4.67 5.81
CA ASP A 23 19.32 4.38 7.25
C ASP A 23 18.47 3.13 7.55
N GLY A 24 18.07 2.38 6.51
CA GLY A 24 17.32 1.13 6.65
C GLY A 24 15.81 1.29 6.78
N TYR A 25 15.27 2.48 6.46
CA TYR A 25 13.84 2.73 6.39
C TYR A 25 13.31 2.71 4.95
N VAL A 26 12.06 2.31 4.81
CA VAL A 26 11.29 2.27 3.57
C VAL A 26 10.13 3.23 3.69
N GLU A 27 10.04 4.17 2.77
CA GLU A 27 8.87 5.03 2.58
C GLU A 27 7.97 4.42 1.52
N PHE A 28 6.67 4.36 1.79
CA PHE A 28 5.71 3.77 0.88
C PHE A 28 4.30 4.30 1.11
N ASP A 29 3.51 4.24 0.05
CA ASP A 29 2.09 4.57 0.06
C ASP A 29 1.27 3.29 0.07
N PHE A 30 0.29 3.22 0.98
CA PHE A 30 -0.61 2.09 1.11
C PHE A 30 -2.06 2.48 0.83
N SER A 31 -2.73 1.71 -0.02
CA SER A 31 -4.13 1.93 -0.41
C SER A 31 -4.95 0.64 -0.38
N VAL A 32 -6.26 0.79 -0.18
CA VAL A 32 -7.24 -0.32 -0.15
C VAL A 32 -8.36 -0.05 -1.16
N GLY A 33 -8.76 -1.07 -1.93
CA GLY A 33 -9.85 -1.01 -2.90
C GLY A 33 -9.61 -0.17 -4.16
N GLY A 34 -8.55 0.63 -4.18
CA GLY A 34 -8.06 1.37 -5.35
C GLY A 34 -6.89 2.30 -4.98
N PRO A 35 -6.15 2.85 -5.94
CA PRO A 35 -4.98 3.70 -5.69
C PRO A 35 -5.33 5.18 -5.40
N ASP A 36 -6.60 5.58 -5.51
CA ASP A 36 -7.01 6.99 -5.47
C ASP A 36 -6.88 7.65 -4.08
N LEU A 37 -6.83 6.86 -3.01
CA LEU A 37 -6.58 7.32 -1.65
C LEU A 37 -5.53 6.43 -0.98
N ALA A 38 -4.43 7.04 -0.54
CA ALA A 38 -3.33 6.35 0.12
C ALA A 38 -3.01 6.98 1.48
N VAL A 39 -2.47 6.15 2.36
CA VAL A 39 -1.77 6.62 3.57
C VAL A 39 -0.27 6.52 3.31
N GLU A 40 0.44 7.60 3.55
CA GLU A 40 1.89 7.67 3.47
C GLU A 40 2.49 7.11 4.77
N LEU A 41 3.41 6.15 4.64
CA LEU A 41 4.00 5.44 5.76
C LEU A 41 5.52 5.36 5.61
N ILE A 42 6.21 5.31 6.75
CA ILE A 42 7.64 5.01 6.85
C ILE A 42 7.87 3.94 7.92
N MET A 43 8.60 2.89 7.57
CA MET A 43 8.92 1.79 8.47
C MET A 43 10.35 1.31 8.24
N ASN A 44 11.00 0.73 9.26
CA ASN A 44 12.25 0.00 9.00
C ASN A 44 11.98 -1.24 8.13
N GLN A 45 13.00 -1.73 7.44
CA GLN A 45 12.88 -2.86 6.50
C GLN A 45 12.16 -4.08 7.12
N THR A 46 12.54 -4.51 8.33
CA THR A 46 11.94 -5.68 8.98
C THR A 46 10.44 -5.50 9.24
N MET A 47 10.01 -4.30 9.64
CA MET A 47 8.59 -4.00 9.87
C MET A 47 7.82 -3.90 8.55
N PHE A 48 8.44 -3.32 7.51
CA PHE A 48 7.87 -3.28 6.16
C PHE A 48 7.63 -4.70 5.62
N ASP A 49 8.61 -5.59 5.75
CA ASP A 49 8.50 -7.00 5.31
C ASP A 49 7.41 -7.77 6.05
N ARG A 50 7.09 -7.38 7.29
CA ARG A 50 5.99 -7.96 8.09
C ARG A 50 4.63 -7.34 7.75
N PHE A 51 4.62 -6.11 7.26
CA PHE A 51 3.41 -5.40 6.88
C PHE A 51 2.85 -5.90 5.55
N CYS A 52 3.73 -6.14 4.57
CA CYS A 52 3.38 -6.72 3.27
C CYS A 52 2.93 -8.18 3.39
#